data_AF-A0AAW0KDE8-F1
#
_entry.id   AF-A0AAW0KDE8-F1
#
_cell.length_a   1.000
_cell.length_b   1.000
_cell.length_c   1.000
_cell.angle_alpha   90.00
_cell.angle_beta   90.00
_cell.angle_gamma   90.00
#
_symmetry.space_group_name_H-M   'P 1'
#
loop_
_entity.id
_entity.type
_entity.pdbx_description
1 polymer ?
#
loop_
_entity_poly.entity_id
_entity_poly.type
_entity_poly.pdbx_seq_one_letter_code
_entity_poly.pdbx_strand_id
1 'polypeptide(L)'
;MERIILAATLCVAALLFGCTTAGKEGQTCFQSQNCDPGLHCEICLSAGLRPRCTRTQPISPTSKVKGLPFNRYSWLTTHNAYARIGVKSGTGSIILAPTNQEDSITSQLQQPAINVLQEIKIFLEANPSEIITIILEDHVTSTNGLTKVFDAAGLRKFWFPSSRMPGHGKDWPTVDNMVNKNQRLVVFTSNQTKEASEGIAYQWKYTVENQCKSCYAPPIL
;
A
#
# COMPACT_ATOMS: atom_id res chain seq x y z
N MET A 1 -6.46 17.26 57.72
CA MET A 1 -5.12 17.05 57.16
C MET A 1 -5.13 16.05 56.00
N GLU A 2 -5.74 14.87 56.13
CA GLU A 2 -5.80 13.84 55.07
C GLU A 2 -6.34 14.33 53.71
N ARG A 3 -7.41 15.14 53.69
CA ARG A 3 -7.99 15.66 52.42
C ARG A 3 -7.06 16.60 51.64
N ILE A 4 -6.19 17.32 52.36
CA ILE A 4 -5.21 18.25 51.75
C ILE A 4 -4.04 17.45 51.18
N ILE A 5 -3.63 16.39 51.87
CA ILE A 5 -2.59 15.47 51.41
C ILE A 5 -3.05 14.73 50.14
N LEU A 6 -4.29 14.22 50.13
CA LEU A 6 -4.91 13.56 48.96
C LEU A 6 -4.98 14.48 47.74
N ALA A 7 -5.42 15.73 47.92
CA ALA A 7 -5.49 16.71 46.83
C ALA A 7 -4.09 17.08 46.30
N ALA A 8 -3.11 17.23 47.18
CA ALA A 8 -1.72 17.50 46.79
C ALA A 8 -1.10 16.33 46.01
N THR A 9 -1.35 15.08 46.44
CA THR A 9 -0.89 13.89 45.68
C THR A 9 -1.56 13.74 44.32
N LEU A 10 -2.84 14.10 44.18
CA LEU A 10 -3.55 14.08 42.89
C LEU A 10 -3.02 15.15 41.92
N CYS A 11 -2.73 16.36 42.42
CA CYS A 11 -2.10 17.42 41.62
C CYS A 11 -0.67 17.07 41.18
N VAL A 12 0.13 16.47 42.06
CA VAL A 12 1.49 16.03 41.73
C VAL A 12 1.45 14.88 40.71
N ALA A 13 0.52 13.94 40.83
CA ALA A 13 0.33 12.89 39.82
C ALA A 13 -0.09 13.49 38.45
N ALA A 14 -0.99 14.48 38.42
CA ALA A 14 -1.39 15.15 37.18
C ALA A 14 -0.26 15.98 36.53
N LEU A 15 0.69 16.51 37.32
CA LEU A 15 1.87 17.23 36.82
C LEU A 15 3.00 16.30 36.37
N LEU A 16 3.10 15.09 36.94
CA LEU A 16 4.06 14.05 36.53
C LEU A 16 3.60 13.28 35.29
N PHE A 17 2.29 13.18 35.06
CA PHE A 17 1.70 12.78 33.77
C PHE A 17 1.57 14.00 32.86
N GLY A 18 2.71 14.62 32.54
CA GLY A 18 2.75 15.61 31.45
C GLY A 18 2.14 14.98 30.20
N CYS A 19 1.08 15.59 29.69
CA CYS A 19 0.40 15.16 28.47
C CYS A 19 1.40 15.30 27.32
N THR A 20 2.17 14.24 27.03
CA THR A 20 3.01 14.19 25.84
C THR A 20 2.05 14.12 24.67
N THR A 21 1.74 15.29 24.09
CA THR A 21 0.95 15.34 22.86
C THR A 21 1.76 14.64 21.79
N ALA A 22 1.21 13.55 21.28
CA ALA A 22 1.80 12.85 20.15
C ALA A 22 1.95 13.82 18.96
N GLY A 23 3.07 13.69 18.26
CA GLY A 23 3.47 14.54 17.17
C GLY A 23 2.61 14.31 15.94
N LYS A 24 2.07 15.39 15.37
CA LYS A 24 1.29 15.36 14.13
C LYS A 24 2.20 15.17 12.91
N GLU A 25 1.60 14.82 11.78
CA GLU A 25 2.30 14.71 10.50
C GLU A 25 3.15 15.96 10.20
N GLY A 26 4.41 15.75 9.82
CA GLY A 26 5.41 16.79 9.54
C GLY A 26 6.16 17.33 10.77
N GLN A 27 5.75 17.03 12.00
CA GLN A 27 6.47 17.46 13.20
C GLN A 27 7.73 16.63 13.44
N THR A 28 8.77 17.24 14.02
CA THR A 28 10.01 16.55 14.35
C THR A 28 9.77 15.47 15.40
N CYS A 29 10.44 14.34 15.27
CA CYS A 29 10.30 13.22 16.18
C CYS A 29 11.66 12.55 16.44
N PHE A 30 11.70 11.69 17.45
CA PHE A 30 12.86 10.84 17.74
C PHE A 30 12.54 9.35 17.59
N GLN A 31 11.32 8.94 17.94
CA GLN A 31 10.83 7.56 17.82
C GLN A 31 9.37 7.55 17.35
N SER A 32 8.91 6.45 16.75
CA SER A 32 7.53 6.34 16.23
C SER A 32 6.47 6.52 17.32
N GLN A 33 6.76 6.13 18.56
CA GLN A 33 5.86 6.34 19.70
C GLN A 33 5.62 7.81 20.06
N ASN A 34 6.46 8.72 19.55
CA ASN A 34 6.28 10.15 19.73
C ASN A 34 5.31 10.76 18.70
N CYS A 35 4.77 9.97 17.77
CA CYS A 35 3.87 10.43 16.72
C CYS A 35 2.44 9.95 16.95
N ASP A 36 1.45 10.64 16.35
CA ASP A 36 0.05 10.24 16.41
C ASP A 36 -0.15 8.79 15.92
N PRO A 37 -1.19 8.08 16.40
CA PRO A 37 -1.49 6.72 15.94
C PRO A 37 -1.55 6.63 14.39
N GLY A 38 -0.80 5.69 13.81
CA GLY A 38 -0.69 5.49 12.36
C GLY A 38 0.43 6.27 11.67
N LEU A 39 1.25 7.01 12.44
CA LEU A 39 2.45 7.69 11.96
C LEU A 39 3.73 6.96 12.39
N HIS A 40 4.83 7.20 11.67
CA HIS A 40 6.18 6.74 12.02
C HIS A 40 7.15 7.89 12.06
N CYS A 41 8.20 7.72 12.86
CA CYS A 41 9.29 8.66 12.89
C CYS A 41 10.38 8.23 11.92
N GLU A 42 10.51 8.94 10.81
CA GLU A 42 11.51 8.62 9.79
C GLU A 42 12.10 9.89 9.14
N ILE A 43 13.24 9.73 8.48
CA ILE A 43 13.87 10.81 7.74
C ILE A 43 13.22 10.91 6.37
N CYS A 44 12.52 12.01 6.13
CA CYS A 44 12.05 12.38 4.80
C CYS A 44 13.14 13.19 4.09
N LEU A 45 13.91 12.55 3.20
CA LEU A 45 15.09 13.16 2.56
C LEU A 45 14.77 14.48 1.83
N SER A 46 13.56 14.63 1.29
CA SER A 46 13.12 15.87 0.64
C SER A 46 12.87 17.03 1.63
N ALA A 47 12.73 16.74 2.93
CA ALA A 47 12.50 17.72 4.00
C ALA A 47 13.71 17.88 4.96
N GLY A 48 14.88 17.36 4.56
CA GLY A 48 16.13 17.41 5.31
C GLY A 48 16.39 16.18 6.20
N LEU A 49 17.50 16.20 6.93
CA LEU A 49 17.97 15.04 7.72
C LEU A 49 17.26 14.87 9.08
N ARG A 50 16.37 15.79 9.47
CA ARG A 50 15.65 15.70 10.75
C ARG A 50 14.47 14.74 10.60
N PRO A 51 14.39 13.67 11.43
CA PRO A 51 13.25 12.77 11.39
C PRO A 51 11.95 13.51 11.71
N ARG A 52 10.89 13.17 10.98
CA ARG A 52 9.55 13.74 11.15
C ARG A 52 8.53 12.62 11.26
N CYS A 53 7.42 12.93 11.93
CA CYS A 53 6.25 12.07 11.91
C CYS A 53 5.68 12.06 10.50
N THR A 54 5.83 10.95 9.80
CA THR A 54 5.29 10.73 8.46
C THR A 54 4.11 9.79 8.55
N ARG A 55 3.17 9.93 7.61
CA ARG A 55 2.04 9.03 7.54
C ARG A 55 2.47 7.68 7.00
N THR A 56 2.41 6.67 7.85
CA THR A 56 2.79 5.31 7.46
C THR A 56 1.62 4.53 6.93
N GLN A 57 0.44 4.70 7.55
CA GLN A 57 -0.67 3.79 7.30
C GLN A 57 -1.83 4.50 6.60
N PRO A 58 -2.16 4.11 5.35
CA PRO A 58 -3.39 4.55 4.73
C PRO A 58 -4.58 4.06 5.56
N ILE A 59 -5.56 4.95 5.75
CA ILE A 59 -6.84 4.56 6.34
C ILE A 59 -7.63 3.80 5.28
N SER A 60 -8.05 2.57 5.59
CA SER A 60 -8.89 1.79 4.69
C SER A 60 -10.22 2.52 4.43
N PRO A 61 -10.59 2.81 3.18
CA PRO A 61 -11.81 3.57 2.88
C PRO A 61 -13.07 2.80 3.29
N THR A 62 -13.03 1.47 3.31
CA THR A 62 -14.12 0.60 3.76
C THR A 62 -14.36 0.66 5.27
N SER A 63 -13.40 1.18 6.04
CA SER A 63 -13.58 1.46 7.48
C SER A 63 -14.41 2.71 7.74
N LYS A 64 -14.51 3.61 6.75
CA LYS A 64 -15.26 4.87 6.85
C LYS A 64 -16.66 4.76 6.27
N VAL A 65 -16.80 4.09 5.13
CA VAL A 65 -18.09 3.83 4.48
C VAL A 65 -18.08 2.41 3.91
N LYS A 66 -19.15 1.64 4.12
CA LYS A 66 -19.29 0.25 3.63
C LYS A 66 -20.29 0.15 2.48
N GLY A 67 -20.28 -0.98 1.78
CA GLY A 67 -21.30 -1.34 0.79
C GLY A 67 -21.19 -0.62 -0.56
N LEU A 68 -20.15 0.20 -0.80
CA LEU A 68 -20.00 0.86 -2.09
C LEU A 68 -19.36 -0.09 -3.14
N PRO A 69 -19.69 0.12 -4.43
CA PRO A 69 -18.93 -0.44 -5.55
C PRO A 69 -17.43 -0.16 -5.43
N PHE A 70 -16.58 -1.08 -5.89
CA PHE A 70 -15.12 -0.92 -5.84
C PHE A 70 -14.61 0.40 -6.44
N ASN A 71 -15.20 0.85 -7.56
CA ASN A 71 -14.87 2.10 -8.24
C ASN A 71 -15.50 3.36 -7.62
N ARG A 72 -16.19 3.23 -6.48
CA ARG A 72 -16.77 4.36 -5.72
C ARG A 72 -15.97 4.67 -4.45
N TYR A 73 -14.82 4.02 -4.27
CA TYR A 73 -13.84 4.34 -3.26
C TYR A 73 -12.63 5.05 -3.88
N SER A 74 -11.94 5.88 -3.08
CA SER A 74 -10.62 6.40 -3.41
C SER A 74 -9.56 5.50 -2.78
N TRP A 75 -8.70 4.93 -3.63
CA TRP A 75 -7.63 4.02 -3.23
C TRP A 75 -6.30 4.75 -3.28
N LEU A 76 -5.58 4.78 -2.15
CA LEU A 76 -4.19 5.22 -2.15
C LEU A 76 -3.32 4.08 -2.66
N THR A 77 -2.61 4.31 -3.75
CA THR A 77 -1.67 3.36 -4.34
C THR A 77 -0.24 3.84 -4.17
N THR A 78 0.71 2.92 -4.25
CA THR A 78 2.14 3.19 -4.23
C THR A 78 2.69 3.01 -5.64
N HIS A 79 3.53 3.94 -6.09
CA HIS A 79 4.25 3.82 -7.37
C HIS A 79 5.55 3.05 -7.14
N ASN A 80 5.82 2.05 -7.97
CA ASN A 80 6.96 1.13 -7.80
C ASN A 80 7.02 0.49 -6.42
N ALA A 81 5.89 0.00 -5.90
CA ALA A 81 5.78 -0.55 -4.54
C ALA A 81 6.79 -1.64 -4.18
N TYR A 82 7.33 -2.34 -5.19
CA TYR A 82 8.38 -3.34 -4.99
C TYR A 82 9.65 -2.67 -4.45
N ALA A 83 9.97 -1.44 -4.86
CA ALA A 83 11.17 -0.62 -4.61
C ALA A 83 11.60 -0.32 -3.15
N ARG A 84 11.76 -1.32 -2.28
CA ARG A 84 12.10 -1.10 -0.86
C ARG A 84 13.56 -1.46 -0.56
N ILE A 85 14.32 -0.48 -0.06
CA ILE A 85 15.70 -0.68 0.40
C ILE A 85 15.74 -1.53 1.68
N GLY A 86 16.51 -2.63 1.66
CA GLY A 86 16.95 -3.36 2.86
C GLY A 86 15.88 -4.16 3.61
N VAL A 87 14.68 -4.33 3.05
CA VAL A 87 13.58 -5.06 3.70
C VAL A 87 13.71 -6.55 3.45
N LYS A 88 13.42 -7.41 4.44
CA LYS A 88 13.24 -8.85 4.22
C LYS A 88 11.75 -9.15 3.97
N SER A 89 11.49 -9.88 2.90
CA SER A 89 10.23 -10.55 2.55
C SER A 89 9.66 -11.33 3.72
N GLY A 90 8.33 -11.49 3.76
CA GLY A 90 7.68 -12.45 4.66
C GLY A 90 8.16 -13.90 4.47
N THR A 91 8.79 -14.22 3.35
CA THR A 91 9.41 -15.54 3.05
C THR A 91 10.88 -15.64 3.48
N GLY A 92 11.46 -14.58 4.05
CA GLY A 92 12.87 -14.51 4.45
C GLY A 92 13.84 -14.09 3.36
N SER A 93 13.38 -13.99 2.11
CA SER A 93 14.15 -13.39 1.00
C SER A 93 14.42 -11.91 1.29
N ILE A 94 15.62 -11.39 1.02
CA ILE A 94 15.80 -9.93 0.99
C ILE A 94 14.92 -9.41 -0.17
N ILE A 95 14.20 -8.30 -0.01
CA ILE A 95 13.58 -7.54 -1.10
C ILE A 95 14.65 -6.51 -1.50
N LEU A 96 15.31 -6.77 -2.63
CA LEU A 96 16.24 -5.85 -3.29
C LEU A 96 15.42 -5.25 -4.41
N ALA A 97 14.81 -4.12 -4.13
CA ALA A 97 14.02 -3.47 -5.14
C ALA A 97 14.24 -1.95 -5.07
N PRO A 98 14.45 -1.30 -6.22
CA PRO A 98 15.11 0.00 -6.28
C PRO A 98 14.14 1.17 -6.22
N THR A 99 14.45 2.21 -5.43
CA THR A 99 13.95 3.55 -5.73
C THR A 99 14.65 4.05 -7.01
N ASN A 100 13.89 4.10 -8.12
CA ASN A 100 14.17 4.81 -9.38
C ASN A 100 15.59 4.73 -10.01
N GLN A 101 16.21 3.54 -9.92
CA GLN A 101 17.42 3.03 -10.61
C GLN A 101 18.80 3.56 -10.15
N GLU A 102 19.46 2.78 -9.29
CA GLU A 102 20.90 2.84 -8.94
C GLU A 102 21.54 1.42 -8.82
N ASP A 103 20.90 0.36 -9.35
CA ASP A 103 21.38 -1.04 -9.22
C ASP A 103 21.88 -1.64 -10.54
N SER A 104 22.95 -2.45 -10.45
CA SER A 104 23.49 -3.22 -11.59
C SER A 104 22.49 -4.28 -12.09
N ILE A 105 22.60 -4.65 -13.38
CA ILE A 105 21.79 -5.69 -14.03
C ILE A 105 21.77 -7.00 -13.23
N THR A 106 22.87 -7.34 -12.56
CA THR A 106 22.98 -8.57 -11.76
C THR A 106 22.05 -8.57 -10.55
N SER A 107 21.85 -7.43 -9.88
CA SER A 107 20.94 -7.32 -8.72
C SER A 107 19.48 -7.43 -9.16
N GLN A 108 19.14 -6.90 -10.34
CA GLN A 108 17.79 -7.00 -10.93
C GLN A 108 17.43 -8.44 -11.32
N LEU A 109 18.41 -9.25 -11.71
CA LEU A 109 18.21 -10.66 -12.10
C LEU A 109 18.04 -11.63 -10.93
N GLN A 110 18.27 -11.20 -9.69
CA GLN A 110 18.28 -12.09 -8.52
C GLN A 110 16.91 -12.28 -7.85
N GLN A 111 15.87 -11.51 -8.21
CA GLN A 111 14.56 -11.59 -7.57
C GLN A 111 13.45 -11.96 -8.54
N PRO A 112 13.07 -13.24 -8.61
CA PRO A 112 11.94 -13.68 -9.41
C PRO A 112 10.62 -13.06 -8.90
N ALA A 113 9.77 -12.58 -9.83
CA ALA A 113 8.45 -12.03 -9.50
C ALA A 113 7.58 -13.00 -8.68
N ILE A 114 7.78 -14.31 -8.82
CA ILE A 114 7.06 -15.36 -8.08
C ILE A 114 7.19 -15.21 -6.56
N ASN A 115 8.34 -14.74 -6.04
CA ASN A 115 8.54 -14.60 -4.59
C ASN A 115 7.63 -13.51 -4.03
N VAL A 116 7.56 -12.36 -4.71
CA VAL A 116 6.67 -11.25 -4.33
C VAL A 116 5.20 -11.67 -4.44
N LEU A 117 4.84 -12.39 -5.50
CA LEU A 117 3.47 -12.91 -5.66
C LEU A 117 3.09 -13.91 -4.56
N GLN A 118 4.03 -14.72 -4.07
CA GLN A 118 3.80 -15.61 -2.92
C GLN A 118 3.59 -14.84 -1.61
N GLU A 119 4.26 -13.70 -1.40
CA GLU A 119 3.97 -12.82 -0.27
C GLU A 119 2.54 -12.27 -0.33
N ILE A 120 2.10 -11.85 -1.51
CA ILE A 120 0.72 -11.38 -1.73
C ILE A 120 -0.28 -12.49 -1.40
N LYS A 121 0.02 -13.74 -1.80
CA LYS A 121 -0.82 -14.90 -1.44
C LYS A 121 -0.91 -15.04 0.07
N ILE A 122 0.24 -15.06 0.76
CA ILE A 122 0.29 -15.20 2.23
C ILE A 122 -0.52 -14.08 2.90
N PHE A 123 -0.38 -12.85 2.43
CA PHE A 123 -1.15 -11.72 2.94
C PHE A 123 -2.66 -11.90 2.73
N LEU A 124 -3.10 -12.27 1.53
CA LEU A 124 -4.52 -12.47 1.24
C LEU A 124 -5.11 -13.65 2.04
N GLU A 125 -4.33 -14.70 2.29
CA GLU A 125 -4.73 -15.82 3.14
C GLU A 125 -4.88 -15.39 4.62
N ALA A 126 -3.96 -14.59 5.13
CA ALA A 126 -4.02 -14.08 6.50
C ALA A 126 -5.10 -13.00 6.72
N ASN A 127 -5.48 -12.28 5.66
CA ASN A 127 -6.38 -11.13 5.73
C ASN A 127 -7.61 -11.35 4.81
N PRO A 128 -8.64 -12.10 5.24
CA PRO A 128 -9.74 -12.54 4.39
C PRO A 128 -10.64 -11.40 3.88
N SER A 129 -10.65 -10.27 4.57
CA SER A 129 -11.47 -9.10 4.20
C SER A 129 -10.76 -8.11 3.28
N GLU A 130 -9.45 -8.27 3.06
CA GLU A 130 -8.63 -7.31 2.32
C GLU A 130 -8.64 -7.60 0.83
N ILE A 131 -8.55 -6.53 0.03
CA ILE A 131 -8.42 -6.56 -1.44
C ILE A 131 -7.06 -5.98 -1.81
N ILE A 132 -6.36 -6.65 -2.73
CA ILE A 132 -5.11 -6.16 -3.32
C ILE A 132 -5.35 -5.80 -4.79
N THR A 133 -4.84 -4.63 -5.19
CA THR A 133 -4.76 -4.21 -6.58
C THR A 133 -3.30 -4.19 -7.01
N ILE A 134 -2.97 -4.83 -8.13
CA ILE A 134 -1.63 -4.81 -8.73
C ILE A 134 -1.74 -4.14 -10.10
N ILE A 135 -0.86 -3.17 -10.37
CA ILE A 135 -0.70 -2.57 -11.69
C ILE A 135 0.70 -2.96 -12.18
N LEU A 136 0.77 -3.67 -13.29
CA LEU A 136 2.02 -4.20 -13.86
C LEU A 136 2.50 -3.31 -14.99
N GLU A 137 3.72 -2.81 -14.87
CA GLU A 137 4.49 -2.36 -16.02
C GLU A 137 5.01 -3.60 -16.76
N ASP A 138 4.44 -3.88 -17.93
CA ASP A 138 4.53 -5.20 -18.56
C ASP A 138 5.37 -5.20 -19.85
N HIS A 139 6.54 -5.83 -19.74
CA HIS A 139 7.46 -6.12 -20.85
C HIS A 139 7.54 -7.63 -21.18
N VAL A 140 6.62 -8.45 -20.67
CA VAL A 140 6.69 -9.92 -20.81
C VAL A 140 6.25 -10.37 -22.20
N THR A 141 7.21 -10.89 -22.97
CA THR A 141 6.99 -11.37 -24.35
C THR A 141 6.63 -12.85 -24.44
N SER A 142 6.94 -13.66 -23.43
CA SER A 142 6.64 -15.09 -23.42
C SER A 142 5.13 -15.36 -23.41
N THR A 143 4.68 -16.34 -24.19
CA THR A 143 3.27 -16.75 -24.23
C THR A 143 2.78 -17.20 -22.85
N ASN A 144 1.73 -16.55 -22.37
CA ASN A 144 1.09 -16.78 -21.07
C ASN A 144 2.06 -16.61 -19.87
N GLY A 145 3.09 -15.78 -20.01
CA GLY A 145 4.12 -15.62 -18.98
C GLY A 145 3.55 -15.12 -17.65
N LEU A 146 2.65 -14.13 -17.70
CA LEU A 146 2.05 -13.55 -16.50
C LEU A 146 1.08 -14.54 -15.84
N THR A 147 0.14 -15.08 -16.61
CA THR A 147 -0.83 -16.07 -16.10
C THR A 147 -0.15 -17.28 -15.46
N LYS A 148 0.90 -17.83 -16.09
CA LYS A 148 1.70 -18.93 -15.53
C LYS A 148 2.32 -18.59 -14.17
N VAL A 149 2.89 -17.39 -14.01
CA VAL A 149 3.51 -17.01 -12.73
C VAL A 149 2.47 -16.75 -11.64
N PHE A 150 1.31 -16.18 -11.97
CA PHE A 150 0.20 -16.04 -11.02
C PHE A 150 -0.41 -17.38 -10.60
N ASP A 151 -0.51 -18.34 -11.54
CA ASP A 151 -0.96 -19.69 -11.27
C ASP A 151 0.03 -20.43 -10.36
N ALA A 152 1.33 -20.36 -10.68
CA ALA A 152 2.40 -20.92 -9.86
C ALA A 152 2.44 -20.29 -8.45
N ALA A 153 2.12 -19.00 -8.32
CA ALA A 153 2.00 -18.33 -7.03
C ALA A 153 0.79 -18.80 -6.22
N GLY A 154 -0.18 -19.47 -6.84
CA GLY A 154 -1.45 -19.85 -6.22
C GLY A 154 -2.42 -18.69 -6.01
N LEU A 155 -2.25 -17.60 -6.77
CA LEU A 155 -3.07 -16.38 -6.66
C LEU A 155 -4.38 -16.44 -7.46
N ARG A 156 -4.52 -17.39 -8.39
CA ARG A 156 -5.67 -17.48 -9.28
C ARG A 156 -7.01 -17.60 -8.54
N LYS A 157 -7.01 -18.24 -7.37
CA LYS A 157 -8.18 -18.36 -6.48
C LYS A 157 -8.69 -17.04 -5.91
N PHE A 158 -7.87 -15.99 -5.92
CA PHE A 158 -8.24 -14.64 -5.48
C PHE A 158 -8.65 -13.73 -6.63
N TRP A 159 -8.45 -14.15 -7.87
CA TRP A 159 -8.44 -13.25 -9.03
C TRP A 159 -9.84 -12.74 -9.42
N PHE A 160 -9.98 -11.42 -9.54
CA PHE A 160 -11.17 -10.79 -10.09
C PHE A 160 -11.12 -10.80 -11.63
N PRO A 161 -12.08 -11.45 -12.33
CA PRO A 161 -12.01 -11.61 -13.78
C PRO A 161 -12.31 -10.30 -14.52
N SER A 162 -11.49 -9.99 -15.53
CA SER A 162 -11.66 -8.82 -16.41
C SER A 162 -13.02 -8.78 -17.12
N SER A 163 -13.60 -9.93 -17.43
CA SER A 163 -14.95 -10.04 -18.02
C SER A 163 -16.07 -9.47 -17.12
N ARG A 164 -15.82 -9.32 -15.81
CA ARG A 164 -16.76 -8.69 -14.87
C ARG A 164 -16.37 -7.25 -14.51
N MET A 165 -15.32 -6.71 -15.12
CA MET A 165 -14.97 -5.30 -14.96
C MET A 165 -15.92 -4.47 -15.84
N PRO A 166 -16.77 -3.63 -15.23
CA PRO A 166 -17.70 -2.82 -16.00
C PRO A 166 -16.95 -1.79 -16.86
N GLY A 167 -17.39 -1.65 -18.10
CA GLY A 167 -17.03 -0.53 -18.96
C GLY A 167 -17.98 0.66 -18.80
N HIS A 168 -17.59 1.81 -19.37
CA HIS A 168 -18.44 2.99 -19.54
C HIS A 168 -18.99 3.57 -18.21
N GLY A 169 -18.17 3.58 -17.15
CA GLY A 169 -18.53 4.22 -15.89
C GLY A 169 -19.61 3.49 -15.07
N LYS A 170 -20.01 2.28 -15.46
CA LYS A 170 -20.92 1.46 -14.66
C LYS A 170 -20.24 1.00 -13.36
N ASP A 171 -21.07 0.73 -12.35
CA ASP A 171 -20.59 0.32 -11.04
C ASP A 171 -19.99 -1.09 -11.07
N TRP A 172 -18.85 -1.23 -10.40
CA TRP A 172 -18.24 -2.52 -10.11
C TRP A 172 -19.09 -3.26 -9.07
N PRO A 173 -18.87 -4.58 -8.88
CA PRO A 173 -19.38 -5.24 -7.69
C PRO A 173 -18.96 -4.49 -6.42
N THR A 174 -19.78 -4.55 -5.38
CA THR A 174 -19.42 -4.00 -4.07
C THR A 174 -18.20 -4.72 -3.52
N VAL A 175 -17.41 -4.02 -2.70
CA VAL A 175 -16.25 -4.62 -2.03
C VAL A 175 -16.66 -5.86 -1.23
N ASP A 176 -17.80 -5.82 -0.55
CA ASP A 176 -18.35 -6.97 0.17
C ASP A 176 -18.66 -8.15 -0.78
N ASN A 177 -19.20 -7.89 -1.98
CA ASN A 177 -19.44 -8.94 -2.97
C ASN A 177 -18.14 -9.59 -3.45
N MET A 178 -17.11 -8.77 -3.69
CA MET A 178 -15.79 -9.24 -4.10
C MET A 178 -15.16 -10.11 -3.01
N VAL A 179 -15.19 -9.64 -1.75
CA VAL A 179 -14.68 -10.37 -0.58
C VAL A 179 -15.42 -11.70 -0.38
N ASN A 180 -16.76 -11.68 -0.39
CA ASN A 180 -17.58 -12.88 -0.19
C ASN A 180 -17.38 -13.95 -1.27
N LYS A 181 -17.00 -13.54 -2.48
CA LYS A 181 -16.66 -14.47 -3.58
C LYS A 181 -15.18 -14.84 -3.63
N ASN A 182 -14.40 -14.40 -2.65
CA ASN A 182 -12.93 -14.49 -2.62
C ASN A 182 -12.26 -13.94 -3.89
N GLN A 183 -12.84 -12.93 -4.53
CA GLN A 183 -12.29 -12.27 -5.72
C GLN A 183 -11.63 -10.95 -5.33
N ARG A 184 -10.55 -11.09 -4.57
CA ARG A 184 -9.88 -10.03 -3.81
C ARG A 184 -8.54 -9.58 -4.42
N LEU A 185 -8.20 -10.08 -5.59
CA LEU A 185 -7.02 -9.68 -6.35
C LEU A 185 -7.45 -9.06 -7.69
N VAL A 186 -7.27 -7.75 -7.82
CA VAL A 186 -7.51 -6.99 -9.05
C VAL A 186 -6.17 -6.75 -9.73
N VAL A 187 -6.00 -7.16 -10.99
CA VAL A 187 -4.72 -7.03 -11.70
C VAL A 187 -4.91 -6.28 -12.99
N PHE A 188 -4.10 -5.24 -13.17
CA PHE A 188 -3.98 -4.45 -14.37
C PHE A 188 -2.59 -4.60 -15.00
N THR A 189 -2.50 -4.37 -16.30
CA THR A 189 -1.25 -4.38 -17.07
C THR A 189 -1.17 -3.15 -17.98
N SER A 190 0.04 -2.65 -18.20
CA SER A 190 0.34 -1.57 -19.15
C SER A 190 0.34 -2.05 -20.62
N ASN A 191 0.33 -3.36 -20.88
CA ASN A 191 0.31 -3.92 -22.22
C ASN A 191 -1.12 -4.30 -22.66
N GLN A 192 -1.68 -3.55 -23.60
CA GLN A 192 -3.05 -3.73 -24.09
C GLN A 192 -3.35 -5.14 -24.62
N THR A 193 -2.35 -5.82 -25.21
CA THR A 193 -2.55 -7.14 -25.84
C THR A 193 -2.90 -8.25 -24.83
N LYS A 194 -2.57 -8.04 -23.55
CA LYS A 194 -2.79 -9.01 -22.47
C LYS A 194 -4.24 -9.17 -22.07
N GLU A 195 -5.09 -8.17 -22.34
CA GLU A 195 -6.51 -8.31 -22.04
C GLU A 195 -7.15 -9.38 -22.92
N ALA A 196 -6.80 -9.42 -24.21
CA ALA A 196 -7.28 -10.43 -25.13
C ALA A 196 -6.55 -11.78 -24.98
N SER A 197 -5.23 -11.76 -24.78
CA SER A 197 -4.41 -12.98 -24.78
C SER A 197 -4.38 -13.71 -23.43
N GLU A 198 -4.38 -12.99 -22.32
CA GLU A 198 -4.21 -13.54 -20.97
C GLU A 198 -5.38 -13.19 -20.02
N GLY A 199 -6.34 -12.38 -20.47
CA GLY A 199 -7.47 -11.94 -19.65
C GLY A 199 -7.10 -10.95 -18.55
N ILE A 200 -5.93 -10.31 -18.64
CA ILE A 200 -5.45 -9.31 -17.67
C ILE A 200 -5.86 -7.92 -18.14
N ALA A 201 -6.57 -7.17 -17.31
CA ALA A 201 -7.20 -5.92 -17.72
C ALA A 201 -6.18 -4.85 -18.12
N TYR A 202 -6.39 -4.22 -19.28
CA TYR A 202 -5.55 -3.10 -19.69
C TYR A 202 -5.83 -1.86 -18.82
N GLN A 203 -4.83 -1.37 -18.11
CA GLN A 203 -5.02 -0.36 -17.05
C GLN A 203 -5.77 0.89 -17.55
N TRP A 204 -5.38 1.42 -18.71
CA TRP A 204 -5.90 2.69 -19.25
C TRP A 204 -7.37 2.63 -19.68
N LYS A 205 -7.97 1.44 -19.72
CA LYS A 205 -9.41 1.27 -19.95
C LYS A 205 -10.24 1.45 -18.68
N TYR A 206 -9.63 1.28 -17.51
CA TYR A 206 -10.32 1.19 -16.23
C TYR A 206 -9.84 2.21 -15.19
N THR A 207 -8.65 2.77 -15.37
CA THR A 207 -8.05 3.75 -14.45
C THR A 207 -7.80 5.07 -15.16
N VAL A 208 -8.00 6.17 -14.43
CA VAL A 208 -7.56 7.51 -14.85
C VAL A 208 -6.43 7.92 -13.93
N GLU A 209 -5.30 8.27 -14.51
CA GLU A 209 -4.22 8.89 -13.76
C GLU A 209 -4.62 10.35 -13.46
N ASN A 210 -4.68 10.69 -12.18
CA ASN A 210 -4.83 12.08 -11.79
C ASN A 210 -3.46 12.75 -11.90
N GLN A 211 -3.38 13.90 -12.56
CA GLN A 211 -2.14 14.67 -12.60
C GLN A 211 -1.82 15.18 -11.19
N CYS A 212 -0.95 14.48 -10.47
CA CYS A 212 -0.28 15.06 -9.33
C CYS A 212 0.70 16.10 -9.87
N LYS A 213 0.34 17.39 -9.79
CA LYS A 213 1.36 18.44 -9.76
C LYS A 213 2.30 18.06 -8.63
N SER A 214 3.54 17.71 -8.97
CA SER A 214 4.59 17.50 -7.99
C SER A 214 4.49 18.62 -6.96
N CYS A 215 4.32 18.28 -5.68
CA CYS A 215 4.40 19.24 -4.60
C CYS A 215 5.85 19.73 -4.52
N TYR A 216 6.26 20.57 -5.47
CA TYR A 216 7.38 21.45 -5.25
C TYR A 216 6.95 22.35 -4.10
N ALA A 217 7.57 22.16 -2.95
CA ALA A 217 7.61 23.21 -1.95
C ALA A 217 8.05 24.49 -2.67
N PRO A 218 7.36 25.63 -2.50
CA PRO A 218 7.84 26.87 -3.07
C PRO A 218 9.26 27.11 -2.54
N PRO A 219 10.19 27.62 -3.39
CA PRO A 219 11.48 28.07 -2.88
C PRO A 219 11.20 29.07 -1.77
N ILE A 220 11.79 28.82 -0.60
CA ILE A 220 11.85 29.81 0.46
C ILE A 220 12.73 30.95 -0.10
N LEU A 221 12.10 32.06 -0.46
CA LEU A 221 12.75 33.37 -0.60
C LEU A 221 12.33 34.21 0.60
#